data_AF-A0A9D4JAN0-F1
#
_entry.id   AF-A0A9D4JAN0-F1
#
_cell.length_a   1.000
_cell.length_b   1.000
_cell.length_c   1.000
_cell.angle_alpha   90.00
_cell.angle_beta   90.00
_cell.angle_gamma   90.00
#
_symmetry.space_group_name_H-M   'P 1'
#
loop_
_entity.id
_entity.type
_entity.pdbx_description
1 polymer ?
#
loop_
_entity_poly.entity_id
_entity_poly.type
_entity_poly.pdbx_seq_one_letter_code
_entity_poly.pdbx_strand_id
1 'polypeptide(L)'
;MNICREENTAFANEIMQLNDKLNLLKEEVKTLKDEVNSKKTKKRSAQKYNSYIRSELRTIRDNLKEKEQSSEKHCNNCEKNHSILAERENEVFELKESIENLKSEKLKLRNSDGSNTNEVRLCIMELCGLEVAVEKMSPVIRTISKHLFNETIDRKDLPSSTTTQNIVDEGHYLAKSYISQKLSKLKIGGFTEMEQHAESKNSWIRQCR
;
A
#
# COMPACT_ATOMS: atom_id res chain seq x y z
N MET A 1 -48.88 -89.83 -74.92
CA MET A 1 -47.88 -88.85 -75.41
C MET A 1 -48.20 -87.40 -74.97
N ASN A 2 -49.49 -87.01 -74.81
CA ASN A 2 -49.86 -85.65 -74.37
C ASN A 2 -49.57 -85.33 -72.89
N ILE A 3 -49.79 -86.27 -71.96
CA ILE A 3 -49.59 -86.06 -70.50
C ILE A 3 -48.15 -85.67 -70.16
N CYS A 4 -47.16 -86.39 -70.71
CA CYS A 4 -45.74 -86.09 -70.48
C CYS A 4 -45.32 -84.72 -71.06
N ARG A 5 -46.00 -84.23 -72.10
CA ARG A 5 -45.77 -82.89 -72.65
C ARG A 5 -46.34 -81.80 -71.74
N GLU A 6 -47.52 -82.03 -71.18
CA GLU A 6 -48.18 -81.12 -70.24
C GLU A 6 -47.37 -80.99 -68.93
N GLU A 7 -46.87 -82.09 -68.38
CA GLU A 7 -46.00 -82.10 -67.20
C GLU A 7 -44.69 -81.34 -67.46
N ASN A 8 -44.04 -81.58 -68.61
CA ASN A 8 -42.82 -80.84 -68.98
C ASN A 8 -43.08 -79.33 -69.14
N THR A 9 -44.24 -78.93 -69.67
CA THR A 9 -44.60 -77.50 -69.73
C THR A 9 -44.90 -76.91 -68.35
N ALA A 10 -45.50 -77.68 -67.44
CA ALA A 10 -45.76 -77.24 -66.07
C ALA A 10 -44.45 -77.02 -65.29
N PHE A 11 -43.50 -77.94 -65.39
CA PHE A 11 -42.17 -77.78 -64.78
C PHE A 11 -41.39 -76.61 -65.35
N ALA A 12 -41.43 -76.39 -66.67
CA ALA A 12 -40.78 -75.24 -67.29
C ALA A 12 -41.35 -73.91 -66.76
N ASN A 13 -42.68 -73.82 -66.59
CA ASN A 13 -43.33 -72.65 -66.02
C ASN A 13 -42.95 -72.42 -64.55
N GLU A 14 -42.87 -73.49 -63.75
CA GLU A 14 -42.45 -73.40 -62.35
C GLU A 14 -40.98 -72.94 -62.23
N ILE A 15 -40.09 -73.47 -63.06
CA ILE A 15 -38.69 -73.02 -63.13
C ILE A 15 -38.62 -71.52 -63.47
N MET A 16 -39.43 -71.05 -64.42
CA MET A 16 -39.48 -69.63 -64.78
C MET A 16 -39.95 -68.77 -63.61
N GLN A 17 -41.03 -69.15 -62.92
CA GLN A 17 -41.53 -68.44 -61.75
C GLN A 17 -40.52 -68.41 -60.60
N LEU A 18 -39.81 -69.51 -60.36
CA LEU A 18 -38.76 -69.58 -59.35
C LEU A 18 -37.58 -68.67 -59.71
N ASN A 19 -37.22 -68.60 -60.98
CA ASN A 19 -36.13 -67.73 -61.45
C ASN A 19 -36.50 -66.25 -61.32
N ASP A 20 -37.74 -65.88 -61.60
CA ASP A 20 -38.24 -64.52 -61.39
C ASP A 20 -38.22 -64.13 -59.91
N LYS A 21 -38.70 -65.02 -59.02
CA LYS A 21 -38.61 -64.84 -57.56
C LYS A 21 -37.17 -64.70 -57.09
N LEU A 22 -36.25 -65.51 -57.62
CA LEU A 22 -34.82 -65.45 -57.30
C LEU A 22 -34.21 -64.10 -57.70
N ASN A 23 -34.58 -63.57 -58.87
CA ASN A 23 -34.09 -62.27 -59.35
C ASN A 23 -34.65 -61.12 -58.50
N LEU A 24 -35.92 -61.15 -58.12
CA LEU A 24 -36.50 -60.17 -57.20
C LEU A 24 -35.79 -60.18 -55.85
N LEU A 25 -35.58 -61.36 -55.25
CA LEU A 25 -34.84 -61.50 -53.98
C LEU A 25 -33.40 -60.97 -54.07
N LYS A 26 -32.71 -61.17 -55.20
CA LYS A 26 -31.36 -60.62 -55.42
C LYS A 26 -31.35 -59.09 -55.39
N GLU A 27 -32.32 -58.45 -56.04
CA GLU A 27 -32.42 -56.99 -56.04
C GLU A 27 -32.84 -56.43 -54.68
N GLU A 28 -33.72 -57.12 -53.93
CA GLU A 28 -34.04 -56.76 -52.55
C GLU A 28 -32.81 -56.85 -51.64
N VAL A 29 -32.03 -57.94 -51.72
CA VAL A 29 -30.78 -58.10 -50.96
C VAL A 29 -29.78 -56.99 -51.30
N LYS A 30 -29.65 -56.62 -52.57
CA LYS A 30 -28.79 -55.52 -53.00
C LYS A 30 -29.24 -54.18 -52.42
N THR A 31 -30.54 -53.88 -52.50
CA THR A 31 -31.14 -52.66 -51.95
C THR A 31 -30.93 -52.57 -50.44
N LEU A 32 -31.18 -53.66 -49.71
CA LEU A 32 -30.95 -53.72 -48.27
C LEU A 32 -29.47 -53.52 -47.91
N LYS A 33 -28.55 -54.08 -48.70
CA LYS A 33 -27.11 -53.89 -48.51
C LYS A 33 -26.70 -52.43 -48.68
N ASP A 34 -27.26 -51.74 -49.66
CA ASP A 34 -26.99 -50.31 -49.89
C ASP A 34 -27.57 -49.44 -48.78
N GLU A 35 -28.78 -49.75 -48.30
CA GLU A 35 -29.36 -49.09 -47.13
C GLU A 35 -28.52 -49.28 -45.86
N VAL A 36 -28.04 -50.50 -45.61
CA VAL A 36 -27.16 -50.80 -44.47
C VAL A 36 -25.87 -50.00 -44.55
N ASN A 37 -25.26 -49.91 -45.74
CA ASN A 37 -24.05 -49.10 -45.95
C ASN A 37 -24.31 -47.60 -45.74
N SER A 38 -25.43 -47.09 -46.24
CA SER A 38 -25.87 -45.70 -46.03
C SER A 38 -26.06 -45.40 -44.55
N LYS A 39 -26.80 -46.26 -43.82
CA LYS A 39 -27.01 -46.14 -42.36
C LYS A 39 -25.69 -46.22 -41.58
N LYS A 40 -24.77 -47.10 -41.97
CA LYS A 40 -23.44 -47.22 -41.35
C LYS A 40 -22.61 -45.95 -41.52
N THR A 41 -22.68 -45.33 -42.70
CA THR A 41 -22.01 -44.05 -42.98
C THR A 41 -22.60 -42.92 -42.15
N LYS A 42 -23.94 -42.80 -42.11
CA LYS A 42 -24.63 -41.81 -41.26
C LYS A 42 -24.28 -41.99 -39.77
N LYS A 43 -24.24 -43.22 -39.27
CA LYS A 43 -23.82 -43.54 -37.89
C LYS A 43 -22.41 -43.05 -37.59
N ARG A 44 -21.45 -43.29 -38.50
CA ARG A 44 -20.07 -42.82 -38.34
C ARG A 44 -19.97 -41.30 -38.31
N SER A 45 -20.70 -40.60 -39.18
CA SER A 45 -20.72 -39.13 -39.19
C SER A 45 -21.32 -38.58 -37.90
N ALA A 46 -22.42 -39.15 -37.41
CA ALA A 46 -23.03 -38.76 -36.14
C ALA A 46 -22.09 -39.00 -34.94
N GLN A 47 -21.34 -40.11 -34.94
CA GLN A 47 -20.34 -40.39 -33.90
C GLN A 47 -19.20 -39.37 -33.89
N LYS A 48 -18.69 -38.98 -35.06
CA LYS A 48 -17.66 -37.94 -35.18
C LYS A 48 -18.17 -36.59 -34.66
N TYR A 49 -19.37 -36.20 -35.06
CA TYR A 49 -19.99 -34.95 -34.61
C TYR A 49 -20.23 -34.95 -33.10
N ASN A 50 -20.68 -36.07 -32.52
CA ASN A 50 -20.84 -36.20 -31.07
C ASN A 50 -19.50 -36.08 -30.33
N SER A 51 -18.43 -36.67 -30.87
CA SER A 51 -17.08 -36.53 -30.31
C SER A 51 -16.61 -35.07 -30.32
N TYR A 52 -16.87 -34.34 -31.41
CA TYR A 52 -16.57 -32.92 -31.52
C TYR A 52 -17.34 -32.07 -30.50
N ILE A 53 -18.66 -32.28 -30.37
CA ILE A 53 -19.45 -31.56 -29.35
C ILE A 53 -18.92 -31.84 -27.94
N ARG A 54 -18.53 -33.08 -27.64
CA ARG A 54 -17.95 -33.43 -26.32
C ARG A 54 -16.62 -32.75 -26.06
N SER A 55 -15.77 -32.54 -27.07
CA SER A 55 -14.54 -31.76 -26.89
C SER A 55 -14.86 -30.28 -26.65
N GLU A 56 -15.74 -29.68 -27.44
CA GLU A 56 -16.13 -28.29 -27.27
C GLU A 56 -16.74 -28.03 -25.88
N LEU A 57 -17.61 -28.92 -25.40
CA LEU A 57 -18.21 -28.83 -24.07
C LEU A 57 -17.17 -28.92 -22.93
N ARG A 58 -16.07 -29.66 -23.13
CA ARG A 58 -14.97 -29.70 -22.15
C ARG A 58 -14.22 -28.37 -22.12
N THR A 59 -13.84 -27.87 -23.30
CA THR A 59 -13.16 -26.57 -23.42
C THR A 59 -13.99 -25.44 -22.79
N ILE A 60 -15.29 -25.38 -23.09
CA ILE A 60 -16.19 -24.35 -22.51
C ILE A 60 -16.25 -24.48 -20.98
N ARG A 61 -16.36 -25.71 -20.46
CA ARG A 61 -16.39 -25.96 -19.02
C ARG A 61 -15.10 -25.52 -18.33
N ASP A 62 -13.96 -25.81 -18.93
CA ASP A 62 -12.66 -25.46 -18.36
C ASP A 62 -12.46 -23.93 -18.35
N ASN A 63 -12.81 -23.26 -19.45
CA ASN A 63 -12.81 -21.79 -19.53
C ASN A 63 -13.75 -21.13 -18.50
N LEU A 64 -14.92 -21.74 -18.24
CA LEU A 64 -15.87 -21.22 -17.27
C LEU A 64 -15.32 -21.33 -15.84
N LYS A 65 -14.68 -22.45 -15.50
CA LYS A 65 -14.01 -22.62 -14.20
C LYS A 65 -12.88 -21.63 -14.00
N GLU A 66 -12.07 -21.39 -15.03
CA GLU A 66 -10.98 -20.41 -14.97
C GLU A 66 -11.53 -19.00 -14.74
N LYS A 67 -12.60 -18.61 -15.45
CA LYS A 67 -13.26 -17.33 -15.26
C LYS A 67 -13.86 -17.19 -13.86
N GLU A 68 -14.48 -18.23 -13.33
CA GLU A 68 -15.06 -18.25 -11.98
C GLU A 68 -13.98 -18.03 -10.92
N GLN A 69 -12.86 -18.77 -11.01
CA GLN A 69 -11.71 -18.59 -10.11
C GLN A 69 -11.10 -17.19 -10.22
N SER A 70 -10.99 -16.64 -11.44
CA SER A 70 -10.49 -15.28 -11.64
C SER A 70 -11.44 -14.23 -11.05
N SER A 71 -12.75 -14.42 -11.18
CA SER A 71 -13.77 -13.53 -10.64
C SER A 71 -13.77 -13.55 -9.11
N GLU A 72 -13.65 -14.72 -8.50
CA GLU A 72 -13.57 -14.88 -7.03
C GLU A 72 -12.32 -14.20 -6.46
N LYS A 73 -11.15 -14.39 -7.10
CA LYS A 73 -9.92 -13.67 -6.74
C LYS A 73 -10.11 -12.15 -6.82
N HIS A 74 -10.77 -11.66 -7.86
CA HIS A 74 -11.05 -10.23 -8.02
C HIS A 74 -11.98 -9.71 -6.92
N CYS A 75 -13.03 -10.46 -6.55
CA CYS A 75 -13.96 -10.09 -5.48
C CYS A 75 -13.24 -10.00 -4.12
N ASN A 76 -12.46 -11.03 -3.77
CA ASN A 76 -11.67 -11.05 -2.54
C ASN A 76 -10.66 -9.89 -2.47
N ASN A 77 -10.06 -9.50 -3.60
CA ASN A 77 -9.16 -8.36 -3.66
C ASN A 77 -9.89 -7.02 -3.50
N CYS A 78 -11.08 -6.90 -4.08
CA CYS A 78 -11.92 -5.71 -3.94
C CYS A 78 -12.32 -5.49 -2.48
N GLU A 79 -12.73 -6.55 -1.78
CA GLU A 79 -13.07 -6.49 -0.34
C GLU A 79 -11.88 -6.04 0.51
N LYS A 80 -10.70 -6.62 0.30
CA LYS A 80 -9.47 -6.21 0.99
C LYS A 80 -9.13 -4.75 0.75
N ASN A 81 -9.22 -4.30 -0.51
CA ASN A 81 -8.96 -2.89 -0.85
C ASN A 81 -9.97 -1.96 -0.18
N HIS A 82 -11.23 -2.37 -0.06
CA HIS A 82 -12.25 -1.57 0.61
C HIS A 82 -11.94 -1.41 2.11
N SER A 83 -11.52 -2.48 2.80
CA SER A 83 -11.08 -2.40 4.20
C SER A 83 -9.88 -1.49 4.37
N ILE A 84 -8.87 -1.61 3.49
CA ILE A 84 -7.68 -0.73 3.53
C ILE A 84 -8.08 0.73 3.31
N LEU A 85 -8.98 1.02 2.36
CA LEU A 85 -9.44 2.38 2.11
C LEU A 85 -10.14 2.96 3.35
N ALA A 86 -11.01 2.21 4.02
CA ALA A 86 -11.67 2.66 5.24
C ALA A 86 -10.66 2.96 6.37
N GLU A 87 -9.64 2.12 6.55
CA GLU A 87 -8.55 2.37 7.51
C GLU A 87 -7.79 3.66 7.17
N ARG A 88 -7.43 3.86 5.89
CA ARG A 88 -6.72 5.05 5.43
C ARG A 88 -7.55 6.33 5.56
N GLU A 89 -8.85 6.25 5.31
CA GLU A 89 -9.76 7.38 5.52
C GLU A 89 -9.80 7.80 6.99
N ASN A 90 -9.80 6.82 7.91
CA ASN A 90 -9.71 7.09 9.35
C ASN A 90 -8.37 7.71 9.74
N GLU A 91 -7.24 7.17 9.26
CA GLU A 91 -5.91 7.77 9.50
C GLU A 91 -5.83 9.22 9.01
N VAL A 92 -6.37 9.50 7.82
CA VAL A 92 -6.41 10.86 7.26
C VAL A 92 -7.29 11.78 8.11
N PHE A 93 -8.39 11.27 8.67
CA PHE A 93 -9.25 12.03 9.57
C PHE A 93 -8.50 12.42 10.85
N GLU A 94 -7.88 11.47 11.53
CA GLU A 94 -7.10 11.69 12.76
C GLU A 94 -5.93 12.66 12.55
N LEU A 95 -5.23 12.53 11.41
CA LEU A 95 -4.15 13.45 11.04
C LEU A 95 -4.66 14.87 10.78
N LYS A 96 -5.82 15.02 10.14
CA LYS A 96 -6.44 16.34 9.94
C LYS A 96 -6.83 16.99 11.26
N GLU A 97 -7.42 16.22 12.19
CA GLU A 97 -7.74 16.71 13.52
C GLU A 97 -6.48 17.14 14.27
N SER A 98 -5.42 16.33 14.24
CA SER A 98 -4.13 16.66 14.84
C SER A 98 -3.52 17.95 14.27
N ILE A 99 -3.62 18.15 12.95
CA ILE A 99 -3.16 19.39 12.28
C ILE A 99 -3.98 20.59 12.74
N GLU A 100 -5.30 20.49 12.83
CA GLU A 100 -6.14 21.60 13.30
C GLU A 100 -5.88 21.93 14.77
N ASN A 101 -5.66 20.91 15.62
CA ASN A 101 -5.25 21.11 17.00
C ASN A 101 -3.92 21.87 17.09
N LEU A 102 -2.90 21.47 16.32
CA LEU A 102 -1.60 22.15 16.28
C LEU A 102 -1.68 23.58 15.73
N LYS A 103 -2.51 23.83 14.72
CA LYS A 103 -2.74 25.19 14.21
C LYS A 103 -3.46 26.08 15.22
N SER A 104 -4.36 25.50 16.02
CA SER A 104 -5.10 26.24 17.04
C SER A 104 -4.24 26.56 18.27
N GLU A 105 -3.14 25.84 18.47
CA GLU A 105 -2.20 26.07 19.55
C GLU A 105 -1.33 27.30 19.27
N LYS A 106 -1.87 28.46 19.67
CA LYS A 106 -1.15 29.74 19.60
C LYS A 106 0.16 29.67 20.40
N LEU A 107 1.29 30.01 19.76
CA LEU A 107 2.60 30.08 20.42
C LEU A 107 2.54 30.94 21.69
N LYS A 108 2.71 30.30 22.85
CA LYS A 108 2.88 30.98 24.13
C LYS A 108 4.34 31.35 24.28
N LEU A 109 4.64 32.64 24.12
CA LEU A 109 5.99 33.18 24.26
C LEU A 109 6.31 33.57 25.71
N ARG A 110 5.28 33.74 26.54
CA ARG A 110 5.39 34.08 27.97
C ARG A 110 4.55 33.17 28.85
N ASN A 111 5.09 32.90 30.02
CA ASN A 111 4.42 32.22 31.12
C ASN A 111 3.40 33.14 31.82
N SER A 112 2.58 32.58 32.69
CA SER A 112 1.59 33.33 33.49
C SER A 112 2.22 34.35 34.44
N ASP A 113 3.49 34.15 34.82
CA ASP A 113 4.28 35.06 35.66
C ASP A 113 4.94 36.20 34.85
N GLY A 114 4.75 36.23 33.53
CA GLY A 114 5.33 37.20 32.62
C GLY A 114 6.78 36.90 32.20
N SER A 115 7.40 35.82 32.70
CA SER A 115 8.71 35.34 32.23
C SER A 115 8.60 34.73 30.82
N ASN A 116 9.71 34.65 30.09
CA ASN A 116 9.73 33.96 28.80
C ASN A 116 9.64 32.44 29.00
N THR A 117 8.95 31.76 28.09
CA THR A 117 8.84 30.30 28.14
C THR A 117 10.19 29.62 27.90
N ASN A 118 10.30 28.35 28.28
CA ASN A 118 11.54 27.59 28.10
C ASN A 118 11.91 27.45 26.63
N GLU A 119 10.92 27.36 25.74
CA GLU A 119 11.09 27.28 24.30
C GLU A 119 11.76 28.55 23.75
N VAL A 120 11.34 29.73 24.23
CA VAL A 120 11.97 31.01 23.86
C VAL A 120 13.40 31.09 24.38
N ARG A 121 13.66 30.60 25.60
CA ARG A 121 15.02 30.58 26.19
C ARG A 121 15.96 29.63 25.44
N LEU A 122 15.47 28.45 25.06
CA LEU A 122 16.22 27.48 24.25
C LEU A 122 16.53 28.06 22.87
N CYS A 123 15.54 28.69 22.20
CA CYS A 123 15.75 29.34 20.92
C CYS A 123 16.85 30.42 20.99
N ILE A 124 16.85 31.24 22.05
CA ILE A 124 17.93 32.22 22.29
C ILE A 124 19.29 31.55 22.42
N MET A 125 19.38 30.46 23.20
CA MET A 125 20.64 29.74 23.39
C MET A 125 21.15 29.11 22.09
N GLU A 126 20.27 28.56 21.27
CA GLU A 126 20.62 28.00 19.95
C GLU A 126 21.09 29.09 19.00
N LEU A 127 20.40 30.24 18.94
CA LEU A 127 20.83 31.39 18.15
C LEU A 127 22.19 31.93 18.62
N CYS A 128 22.46 31.91 19.93
CA CYS A 128 23.77 32.26 20.47
C CYS A 128 24.86 31.29 19.99
N GLY A 129 24.55 29.98 19.92
CA GLY A 129 25.44 28.96 19.37
C GLY A 129 25.73 29.13 17.87
N LEU A 130 24.83 29.82 17.15
CA LEU A 130 25.00 30.23 15.75
C LEU A 130 25.66 31.62 15.61
N GLU A 131 26.29 32.12 16.68
CA GLU A 131 26.98 33.42 16.71
C GLU A 131 26.09 34.62 16.38
N VAL A 132 24.78 34.51 16.58
CA VAL A 132 23.86 35.63 16.40
C VAL A 132 24.08 36.64 17.52
N ALA A 133 24.40 37.88 17.16
CA ALA A 133 24.54 38.96 18.13
C ALA A 133 23.24 39.15 18.95
N VAL A 134 23.39 39.30 20.28
CA VAL A 134 22.27 39.39 21.25
C VAL A 134 21.27 40.49 20.88
N GLU A 135 21.74 41.62 20.35
CA GLU A 135 20.91 42.74 19.90
C GLU A 135 20.04 42.42 18.67
N LYS A 136 20.39 41.36 17.94
CA LYS A 136 19.74 40.94 16.69
C LYS A 136 18.87 39.70 16.87
N MET A 137 18.87 39.05 18.04
CA MET A 137 18.08 37.84 18.26
C MET A 137 16.57 38.05 18.10
N SER A 138 15.97 39.07 18.73
CA SER A 138 14.53 39.33 18.58
C SER A 138 14.11 39.66 17.13
N PRO A 139 14.87 40.48 16.36
CA PRO A 139 14.66 40.65 14.91
C PRO A 139 14.76 39.36 14.10
N VAL A 140 15.73 38.49 14.40
CA VAL A 140 15.92 37.21 13.71
C VAL A 140 14.74 36.29 13.98
N ILE A 141 14.35 36.11 15.25
CA ILE A 141 13.18 35.30 15.65
C ILE A 141 11.94 35.80 14.91
N ARG A 142 11.68 37.11 14.91
CA ARG A 142 10.53 37.68 14.20
C ARG A 142 10.55 37.41 12.69
N THR A 143 11.73 37.55 12.07
CA THR A 143 11.88 37.36 10.62
C THR A 143 11.58 35.92 10.25
N ILE A 144 12.13 34.97 11.02
CA ILE A 144 11.90 33.53 10.88
C ILE A 144 10.41 33.19 11.09
N SER A 145 9.80 33.65 12.18
CA SER A 145 8.37 33.43 12.45
C SER A 145 7.49 33.92 11.30
N LYS A 146 7.78 35.11 10.77
CA LYS A 146 7.00 35.68 9.66
C LYS A 146 7.18 34.92 8.35
N HIS A 147 8.41 34.54 7.99
CA HIS A 147 8.70 34.02 6.64
C HIS A 147 8.63 32.50 6.53
N LEU A 148 8.96 31.77 7.61
CA LEU A 148 8.91 30.32 7.62
C LEU A 148 7.59 29.77 8.14
N PHE A 149 6.97 30.46 9.10
CA PHE A 149 5.77 29.97 9.78
C PHE A 149 4.51 30.81 9.50
N ASN A 150 4.64 31.88 8.71
CA ASN A 150 3.56 32.84 8.43
C ASN A 150 2.90 33.42 9.72
N GLU A 151 3.68 33.49 10.81
CA GLU A 151 3.23 34.00 12.10
C GLU A 151 3.82 35.38 12.38
N THR A 152 2.95 36.32 12.75
CA THR A 152 3.36 37.67 13.16
C THR A 152 3.47 37.77 14.67
N ILE A 153 4.70 37.84 15.16
CA ILE A 153 5.00 38.07 16.59
C ILE A 153 5.20 39.56 16.87
N ASP A 154 4.46 40.09 17.83
CA ASP A 154 4.60 41.47 18.28
C ASP A 154 5.95 41.70 18.97
N ARG A 155 6.50 42.91 18.82
CA ARG A 155 7.78 43.29 19.44
C ARG A 155 7.78 43.17 20.97
N LYS A 156 6.63 43.39 21.60
CA LYS A 156 6.45 43.39 23.05
C LYS A 156 6.54 41.99 23.67
N ASP A 157 6.21 40.98 22.87
CA ASP A 157 6.15 39.59 23.33
C ASP A 157 7.50 38.89 23.23
N LEU A 158 8.43 39.48 22.47
CA LEU A 158 9.81 39.02 22.36
C LEU A 158 10.70 39.54 23.50
N PRO A 159 11.71 38.77 23.90
CA PRO A 159 12.69 39.21 24.89
C PRO A 159 13.45 40.45 24.42
N SER A 160 13.70 41.37 25.36
CA SER A 160 14.55 42.54 25.13
C SER A 160 16.02 42.11 24.98
N SER A 161 16.89 43.01 24.49
CA SER A 161 18.33 42.74 24.41
C SER A 161 18.92 42.41 25.78
N THR A 162 18.56 43.16 26.83
CA THR A 162 18.98 42.88 28.21
C THR A 162 18.49 41.52 28.69
N THR A 163 17.22 41.18 28.43
CA THR A 163 16.66 39.88 28.81
C THR A 163 17.37 38.74 28.09
N THR A 164 17.67 38.94 26.80
CA THR A 164 18.39 37.97 25.97
C THR A 164 19.81 37.77 26.49
N GLN A 165 20.52 38.85 26.83
CA GLN A 165 21.85 38.77 27.44
C GLN A 165 21.81 38.00 28.76
N ASN A 166 20.84 38.29 29.64
CA ASN A 166 20.69 37.58 30.91
C ASN A 166 20.48 36.08 30.70
N ILE A 167 19.66 35.68 29.71
CA ILE A 167 19.42 34.27 29.37
C ILE A 167 20.73 33.61 28.89
N VAL A 168 21.49 34.29 28.04
CA VAL A 168 22.78 33.79 27.54
C VAL A 168 23.80 33.66 28.66
N ASP A 169 23.91 34.67 29.54
CA ASP A 169 24.83 34.66 30.69
C ASP A 169 24.49 33.56 31.69
N GLU A 170 23.20 33.36 31.96
CA GLU A 170 22.70 32.26 32.78
C GLU A 170 23.05 30.91 32.14
N GLY A 171 22.81 30.75 30.84
CA GLY A 171 23.18 29.55 30.09
C GLY A 171 24.68 29.26 30.15
N HIS A 172 25.53 30.27 29.95
CA HIS A 172 26.98 30.15 30.11
C HIS A 172 27.39 29.79 31.53
N TYR A 173 26.76 30.39 32.54
CA TYR A 173 27.03 30.08 33.94
C TYR A 173 26.67 28.62 34.26
N LEU A 174 25.51 28.15 33.83
CA LEU A 174 25.06 26.78 34.03
C LEU A 174 25.98 25.78 33.32
N ALA A 175 26.36 26.06 32.07
CA ALA A 175 27.30 25.23 31.32
C ALA A 175 28.67 25.14 32.02
N LYS A 176 29.24 26.27 32.43
CA LYS A 176 30.51 26.31 33.17
C LYS A 176 30.41 25.55 34.49
N SER A 177 29.35 25.77 35.26
CA SER A 177 29.11 25.10 36.54
C SER A 177 29.00 23.58 36.37
N TYR A 178 28.27 23.13 35.34
CA TYR A 178 28.12 21.72 35.01
C TYR A 178 29.46 21.08 34.61
N ILE A 179 30.23 21.73 33.73
CA ILE A 179 31.56 21.26 33.31
C ILE A 179 32.48 21.15 34.52
N SER A 180 32.56 22.18 35.37
CA SER A 180 33.37 22.15 36.59
C SER A 180 32.98 21.01 37.52
N GLN A 181 31.68 20.76 37.71
CA GLN A 181 31.19 19.66 38.54
C GLN A 181 31.51 18.28 37.93
N LYS A 182 31.47 18.16 36.60
CA LYS A 182 31.84 16.91 35.91
C LYS A 182 33.34 16.65 36.00
N LEU A 183 34.17 17.68 35.81
CA LEU A 183 35.62 17.60 35.93
C LEU A 183 36.05 17.22 37.36
N SER A 184 35.43 17.80 38.39
CA SER A 184 35.75 17.46 39.79
C SER A 184 35.40 16.01 40.14
N LYS A 185 34.33 15.45 39.56
CA LYS A 185 33.95 14.04 39.72
C LYS A 185 34.86 13.07 38.98
N LEU A 186 35.49 13.49 37.88
CA LEU A 186 36.32 12.64 37.03
C LEU A 186 37.77 12.46 37.55
N LYS A 187 38.18 13.12 38.65
CA LYS A 187 39.56 13.06 39.21
C LYS A 187 40.65 13.13 38.11
N ILE A 188 40.46 13.95 37.08
CA ILE A 188 41.52 14.24 36.12
C ILE A 188 42.43 15.26 36.80
N GLY A 189 43.48 14.77 37.46
CA GLY A 189 44.40 15.53 38.31
C GLY A 189 45.27 16.51 37.54
N GLY A 190 44.71 17.65 37.13
CA GLY A 190 45.47 18.68 36.42
C GLY A 190 44.88 20.09 36.37
N PHE A 191 43.89 20.44 37.21
CA PHE A 191 43.31 21.80 37.21
C PHE A 191 43.20 22.44 38.60
N THR A 192 44.09 22.06 39.52
CA THR A 192 44.19 22.71 40.85
C THR A 192 44.77 24.13 40.82
N GLU A 193 45.20 24.65 39.68
CA GLU A 193 45.79 26.01 39.60
C GLU A 193 44.77 27.13 39.30
N MET A 194 43.56 26.82 38.80
CA MET A 194 42.54 27.86 38.60
C MET A 194 41.67 28.11 39.84
N GLU A 195 41.61 27.17 40.78
CA GLU A 195 40.89 27.33 42.05
C GLU A 195 41.52 28.44 42.92
N GLN A 196 42.84 28.62 42.85
CA GLN A 196 43.55 29.71 43.55
C GLN A 196 43.26 31.10 42.95
N HIS A 197 42.87 31.20 41.67
CA HIS A 197 42.60 32.49 41.03
C HIS A 197 41.15 32.99 41.25
N ALA A 198 40.21 32.07 41.49
CA ALA A 198 38.81 32.40 41.82
C ALA A 198 38.66 32.86 43.29
N GLU A 199 39.41 32.24 44.22
CA GLU A 199 39.42 32.67 45.62
C GLU A 199 40.17 34.01 45.81
N SER A 200 41.21 34.27 45.04
CA SER A 200 41.94 35.55 45.05
C SER A 200 41.06 36.75 44.64
N LYS A 201 40.16 36.59 43.66
CA LYS A 201 39.22 37.66 43.25
C LYS A 201 38.10 37.91 44.28
N ASN A 202 37.66 36.88 45.00
CA ASN A 202 36.69 37.03 46.09
C ASN A 202 37.29 37.73 47.33
N SER A 203 38.61 37.68 47.53
CA SER A 203 39.30 38.43 48.59
C SER A 203 39.32 39.94 48.33
N TRP A 204 39.52 40.38 47.08
CA TRP A 204 39.53 41.81 46.75
C TRP A 204 38.15 42.48 46.87
N ILE A 205 37.08 41.77 46.50
CA ILE A 205 35.70 42.31 46.59
C ILE A 205 35.25 42.44 48.06
N ARG A 206 35.78 41.62 48.99
CA ARG A 206 35.48 41.74 50.42
C ARG A 206 36.27 42.82 51.15
N GLN A 207 37.32 43.37 50.54
CA GLN A 207 38.18 44.39 51.16
C GLN A 207 37.85 45.83 50.71
N CYS A 208 36.88 46.00 49.80
CA CYS A 208 36.34 47.28 49.37
C CYS A 208 34.86 47.49 49.78
N ARG A 209 34.40 46.82 50.85
CA ARG A 209 33.11 47.08 51.50
C ARG A 209 33.31 47.65 52.89
#